data_AF-A0A5J4P6S6-F1
#
_entry.id   AF-A0A5J4P6S6-F1
#
_cell.length_a   1.000
_cell.length_b   1.000
_cell.length_c   1.000
_cell.angle_alpha   90.00
_cell.angle_beta   90.00
_cell.angle_gamma   90.00
#
_symmetry.space_group_name_H-M   'P 1'
#
loop_
_entity.id
_entity.type
_entity.pdbx_description
1 polymer ?
#
loop_
_entity_poly.entity_id
_entity_poly.type
_entity_poly.pdbx_seq_one_letter_code
_entity_poly.pdbx_strand_id
1 'polypeptide(L)'
;YAHTIDPHTGYPVAHNLLSATVLAPDCMTADALATAFMVMGLDKAKVFANAHPDIVAYFIYSDEQGECKDWYTKNMEKYLTSY
;
A
#
# COMPACT_ATOMS: atom_id res chain seq x y z
N TYR A 1 -17.04 -0.09 2.68
CA TYR A 1 -17.68 0.67 3.77
C TYR A 1 -16.58 1.49 4.45
N ALA A 2 -16.43 2.76 4.08
CA ALA A 2 -15.43 3.65 4.65
C ALA A 2 -16.12 4.64 5.61
N HIS A 3 -15.60 4.78 6.83
CA HIS A 3 -16.24 5.45 7.97
C HIS A 3 -15.61 6.81 8.35
N THR A 4 -15.02 7.55 7.42
CA THR A 4 -14.31 8.80 7.77
C THR A 4 -14.60 9.89 6.77
N ILE A 5 -15.51 10.85 7.03
CA ILE A 5 -15.99 11.91 6.11
C ILE A 5 -15.13 13.18 6.17
N ASP A 6 -14.72 13.70 5.01
CA ASP A 6 -14.07 14.98 4.75
C ASP A 6 -15.07 16.13 4.92
N PRO A 7 -14.84 17.05 5.85
CA PRO A 7 -15.75 18.17 6.10
C PRO A 7 -15.68 19.29 5.04
N HIS A 8 -14.74 19.28 4.09
CA HIS A 8 -14.67 20.25 2.98
C HIS A 8 -15.45 19.80 1.74
N THR A 9 -15.56 18.49 1.52
CA THR A 9 -16.18 17.91 0.30
C THR A 9 -17.41 17.05 0.60
N GLY A 10 -17.62 16.62 1.85
CA GLY A 10 -18.73 15.74 2.25
C GLY A 10 -18.50 14.25 1.96
N TYR A 11 -17.28 13.85 1.53
CA TYR A 11 -16.95 12.49 1.13
C TYR A 11 -15.92 11.84 2.05
N PRO A 12 -15.85 10.51 2.19
CA PRO A 12 -14.88 9.90 3.07
C PRO A 12 -13.40 10.25 2.78
N VAL A 13 -12.66 10.91 3.70
CA VAL A 13 -11.18 10.86 3.74
C VAL A 13 -10.77 9.46 4.20
N ALA A 14 -10.95 8.50 3.30
CA ALA A 14 -10.32 7.21 3.42
C ALA A 14 -8.86 7.37 3.01
N HIS A 15 -7.92 6.93 3.85
CA HIS A 15 -6.66 6.48 3.27
C HIS A 15 -7.04 5.34 2.35
N ASN A 16 -6.93 5.56 1.04
CA ASN A 16 -7.40 4.61 0.03
C ASN A 16 -6.68 3.27 0.14
N LEU A 17 -5.55 3.19 0.85
CA LEU A 17 -4.80 1.96 1.11
C LEU A 17 -5.59 1.00 2.02
N LEU A 18 -6.11 -0.07 1.42
CA LEU A 18 -6.88 -1.13 2.06
C LEU A 18 -5.98 -2.21 2.66
N SER A 19 -4.82 -2.48 2.04
CA SER A 19 -3.88 -3.49 2.50
C SER A 19 -2.46 -3.15 2.06
N ALA A 20 -1.49 -3.49 2.90
CA ALA A 20 -0.07 -3.43 2.60
C ALA A 20 0.58 -4.79 2.91
N THR A 21 1.18 -5.38 1.88
CA THR A 21 1.97 -6.61 1.96
C THR A 21 3.42 -6.27 1.66
N VAL A 22 4.33 -6.71 2.53
CA VAL A 22 5.76 -6.46 2.40
C VAL A 22 6.50 -7.79 2.48
N LEU A 23 7.45 -8.00 1.58
CA LEU A 23 8.43 -9.08 1.69
C LEU A 23 9.78 -8.47 2.07
N ALA A 24 10.33 -8.97 3.17
CA ALA A 24 11.65 -8.62 3.68
C ALA A 24 12.36 -9.90 4.16
N PRO A 25 13.69 -9.88 4.38
CA PRO A 25 14.45 -11.06 4.83
C PRO A 25 13.98 -11.65 6.16
N ASP A 26 13.36 -10.82 7.01
CA ASP A 26 12.85 -11.23 8.32
C ASP A 26 11.44 -10.65 8.57
N CYS A 27 10.67 -11.37 9.41
CA CYS A 27 9.28 -11.02 9.70
C CYS A 27 9.15 -9.68 10.44
N MET A 28 10.12 -9.30 11.27
CA MET A 28 10.04 -8.07 12.07
C MET A 28 10.14 -6.84 11.17
N THR A 29 11.07 -6.86 10.21
CA THR A 29 11.21 -5.80 9.20
C THR A 29 9.96 -5.71 8.32
N ALA A 30 9.44 -6.85 7.87
CA ALA A 30 8.22 -6.89 7.04
C ALA A 30 7.01 -6.29 7.78
N ASP A 31 6.79 -6.67 9.04
CA ASP A 31 5.67 -6.20 9.86
C ASP A 31 5.79 -4.71 10.20
N ALA A 32 6.99 -4.25 10.57
CA ALA A 32 7.27 -2.85 10.83
C ALA A 32 7.02 -1.98 9.59
N LEU A 33 7.49 -2.43 8.41
CA LEU A 33 7.28 -1.72 7.15
C LEU A 33 5.81 -1.74 6.72
N ALA A 34 5.12 -2.87 6.83
CA ALA A 34 3.70 -2.96 6.49
C ALA A 34 2.88 -1.98 7.35
N THR A 35 3.14 -1.95 8.66
CA THR A 35 2.51 -1.00 9.59
C THR A 35 2.85 0.44 9.22
N ALA A 36 4.13 0.73 8.94
CA ALA A 36 4.56 2.06 8.55
C ALA A 36 3.90 2.51 7.23
N PHE A 37 3.73 1.63 6.25
CA PHE A 37 3.05 1.94 4.99
C PHE A 37 1.56 2.20 5.18
N MET A 38 0.89 1.43 6.04
CA MET A 38 -0.51 1.69 6.40
C MET A 38 -0.68 3.07 7.06
N VAL A 39 0.28 3.50 7.89
CA VAL A 39 0.27 4.83 8.53
C VAL A 39 0.64 5.95 7.54
N MET A 40 1.62 5.72 6.66
CA MET A 40 2.09 6.71 5.69
C MET A 40 1.06 7.01 4.60
N GLY A 41 0.22 6.03 4.27
CA GLY A 41 -0.73 6.11 3.15
C GLY A 41 -0.07 5.83 1.80
N LEU A 42 -0.91 5.60 0.79
CA LEU A 42 -0.51 5.05 -0.52
C LEU A 42 0.60 5.86 -1.21
N ASP A 43 0.47 7.18 -1.32
CA ASP A 43 1.39 8.00 -2.11
C ASP A 43 2.79 8.03 -1.50
N LYS A 44 2.87 8.25 -0.19
CA LYS A 44 4.15 8.24 0.54
C LYS A 44 4.77 6.85 0.56
N ALA A 45 3.96 5.81 0.74
CA ALA A 45 4.42 4.43 0.70
C ALA A 45 4.99 4.06 -0.67
N LYS A 46 4.35 4.47 -1.78
CA LYS A 46 4.87 4.29 -3.15
C LYS A 46 6.22 5.00 -3.34
N VAL A 47 6.34 6.25 -2.88
CA VAL A 47 7.60 7.01 -2.98
C VAL A 47 8.70 6.32 -2.19
N PHE A 48 8.43 5.92 -0.95
CA PHE A 48 9.40 5.23 -0.11
C PHE A 48 9.83 3.89 -0.70
N ALA A 49 8.88 3.05 -1.14
CA ALA A 49 9.17 1.76 -1.73
C ALA A 49 9.94 1.88 -3.06
N ASN A 50 9.68 2.91 -3.87
CA ASN A 50 10.49 3.17 -5.08
C ASN A 50 11.90 3.67 -4.77
N ALA A 51 12.11 4.36 -3.64
CA ALA A 51 13.42 4.83 -3.21
C ALA A 51 14.30 3.73 -2.60
N HIS A 52 13.71 2.59 -2.20
CA HIS A 52 14.37 1.46 -1.56
C HIS A 52 14.17 0.19 -2.40
N PRO A 53 15.05 -0.07 -3.40
CA PRO A 53 14.90 -1.21 -4.30
C PRO A 53 14.95 -2.57 -3.58
N ASP A 54 15.50 -2.62 -2.38
CA ASP A 54 15.54 -3.79 -1.52
C ASP A 54 14.18 -4.16 -0.91
N ILE A 55 13.22 -3.23 -0.91
CA ILE A 55 11.88 -3.46 -0.38
C ILE A 55 10.97 -3.97 -1.48
N VAL A 56 10.34 -5.11 -1.23
CA VAL A 56 9.28 -5.65 -2.07
C VAL A 56 7.95 -5.36 -1.38
N ALA A 57 7.12 -4.53 -2.00
CA ALA A 57 5.83 -4.13 -1.45
C ALA A 57 4.70 -4.32 -2.47
N TYR A 58 3.53 -4.67 -1.97
CA TYR A 58 2.27 -4.79 -2.71
C TYR A 58 1.16 -4.14 -1.90
N PHE A 59 0.51 -3.17 -2.52
CA PHE A 59 -0.51 -2.32 -1.93
C PHE A 59 -1.83 -2.57 -2.64
N ILE A 60 -2.89 -2.79 -1.88
CA ILE A 60 -4.26 -2.79 -2.40
C ILE A 60 -4.91 -1.52 -1.91
N TYR A 61 -5.55 -0.78 -2.81
CA TYR A 61 -6.22 0.46 -2.49
C TYR A 61 -7.51 0.64 -3.29
N SER A 62 -8.48 1.35 -2.75
CA SER A 62 -9.69 1.74 -3.49
C SER A 62 -9.50 3.10 -4.14
N ASP A 63 -9.87 3.26 -5.40
CA ASP A 63 -9.91 4.59 -6.00
C ASP A 63 -11.17 5.38 -5.61
N GLU A 64 -11.31 6.60 -6.15
CA GLU A 64 -12.46 7.48 -5.89
C GLU A 64 -13.80 6.89 -6.37
N GLN A 65 -13.77 5.91 -7.28
CA GLN A 65 -14.94 5.20 -7.80
C GLN A 65 -15.27 3.96 -6.94
N GLY A 66 -14.44 3.67 -5.94
CA GLY A 66 -14.55 2.48 -5.10
C GLY A 66 -14.04 1.21 -5.78
N GLU A 67 -13.36 1.32 -6.92
CA GLU A 67 -12.73 0.18 -7.57
C GLU A 67 -11.45 -0.20 -6.82
N CYS A 68 -11.32 -1.49 -6.49
CA CYS A 68 -10.10 -2.03 -5.92
C CYS A 68 -9.02 -2.04 -6.99
N LYS A 69 -7.94 -1.30 -6.73
CA LYS A 69 -6.72 -1.28 -7.51
C LYS A 69 -5.57 -1.79 -6.67
N ASP A 70 -4.57 -2.31 -7.34
CA ASP A 70 -3.33 -2.74 -6.75
C ASP A 70 -2.15 -1.94 -7.30
N TRP A 71 -1.08 -1.91 -6.52
CA TRP A 71 0.20 -1.39 -6.95
C TRP A 71 1.29 -2.21 -6.28
N TYR A 72 2.36 -2.47 -7.01
CA TYR A 72 3.50 -3.18 -6.47
C TYR A 72 4.81 -2.65 -7.01
N THR A 73 5.87 -2.85 -6.24
CA THR A 73 7.24 -2.56 -6.68
C THR A 73 7.63 -3.51 -7.82
N LYS A 74 8.46 -3.06 -8.79
CA LYS A 74 8.94 -3.90 -9.91
C LYS A 74 9.56 -5.23 -9.46
N ASN A 75 10.20 -5.25 -8.29
CA ASN A 75 10.82 -6.46 -7.75
C ASN A 75 9.80 -7.53 -7.29
N MET A 76 8.53 -7.14 -7.10
CA MET A 76 7.42 -8.05 -6.79
C MET A 76 7.06 -8.95 -7.99
N GLU A 77 7.33 -8.53 -9.22
CA GLU A 77 7.06 -9.35 -10.43
C GLU A 77 7.78 -10.71 -10.37
N LYS A 78 8.97 -10.76 -9.75
CA LYS A 78 9.75 -11.99 -9.53
C LYS A 78 9.01 -13.02 -8.67
N TYR A 79 8.09 -12.56 -7.81
CA TYR A 79 7.32 -13.40 -6.89
C TYR A 79 5.89 -13.65 -7.38
N LEU A 80 5.35 -12.78 -8.24
CA LEU A 80 4.04 -12.94 -8.87
C LEU A 80 4.05 -13.91 -10.06
N THR A 81 5.23 -14.21 -10.61
CA THR A 81 5.35 -15.17 -11.71
C THR A 81 5.35 -16.60 -11.18
N SER A 82 4.18 -17.24 -11.20
CA SER A 82 4.02 -18.70 -11.11
C SER A 82 3.68 -19.23 -12.51
N TYR A 83 4.45 -20.24 -12.95
CA TYR A 83 4.31 -21.10 -14.15
C TYR A 83 3.10 -20.92 -15.08
#